data_AF-A0A963IHC2-F1
#
_entry.id   AF-A0A963IHC2-F1
#
_cell.length_a   1.000
_cell.length_b   1.000
_cell.length_c   1.000
_cell.angle_alpha   90.00
_cell.angle_beta   90.00
_cell.angle_gamma   90.00
#
_symmetry.space_group_name_H-M   'P 1'
#
loop_
_entity.id
_entity.type
_entity.pdbx_description
1 polymer ?
#
loop_
_entity_poly.entity_id
_entity_poly.type
_entity_poly.pdbx_seq_one_letter_code
_entity_poly.pdbx_strand_id
1 'polypeptide(L)'
;MVALRSTLFLLLVSLWTIPFGVLVSLAIALPIRARYAIIAFWRVGFMLLSRYVLGIRYRVIGRENIPASPSVVLAKHQSAWETVGLQEVFPPLVFVLKKEL
;
A
#
# COMPACT_ATOMS: atom_id res chain seq x y z
N MET A 1 14.21 -21.73 0.04
CA MET A 1 14.20 -20.46 -0.73
C MET A 1 13.03 -19.55 -0.36
N VAL A 2 11.79 -20.04 -0.30
CA VAL A 2 10.61 -19.22 0.08
C VAL A 2 10.78 -18.58 1.45
N ALA A 3 11.11 -19.38 2.48
CA ALA A 3 11.32 -18.86 3.84
C ALA A 3 12.37 -17.74 3.91
N LEU A 4 13.51 -17.90 3.22
CA LEU A 4 14.55 -16.87 3.17
C LEU A 4 14.04 -15.56 2.56
N ARG A 5 13.36 -15.63 1.40
CA ARG A 5 12.82 -14.44 0.73
C ARG A 5 11.74 -13.76 1.56
N SER A 6 10.86 -14.55 2.19
CA SER A 6 9.81 -14.03 3.06
C SER A 6 10.37 -13.37 4.32
N THR A 7 11.35 -14.00 4.99
CA THR A 7 12.00 -13.41 6.16
C THR A 7 12.77 -12.14 5.79
N LEU A 8 13.51 -12.16 4.68
CA LEU A 8 14.22 -10.98 4.19
C LEU A 8 13.23 -9.84 3.87
N PHE A 9 12.12 -10.15 3.20
CA PHE A 9 11.07 -9.17 2.94
C PHE A 9 10.49 -8.59 4.22
N LEU A 10 10.16 -9.43 5.21
CA LEU A 10 9.62 -8.99 6.50
C LEU A 10 10.58 -8.04 7.22
N LEU A 11 11.87 -8.32 7.23
CA LEU A 11 12.89 -7.45 7.82
C LEU A 11 12.95 -6.10 7.08
N LEU A 12 13.12 -6.14 5.75
CA LEU A 12 13.26 -4.93 4.93
C LEU A 12 11.99 -4.07 4.96
N VAL A 13 10.82 -4.68 4.85
CA VAL A 13 9.55 -3.96 4.87
C VAL A 13 9.26 -3.38 6.25
N SER A 14 9.68 -4.03 7.33
CA SER A 14 9.56 -3.47 8.69
C SER A 14 10.47 -2.26 8.87
N LEU A 15 11.74 -2.37 8.48
CA LEU A 15 12.70 -1.26 8.50
C LEU A 15 12.23 -0.09 7.62
N TRP A 16 11.56 -0.38 6.50
CA TRP A 16 10.96 0.64 5.65
C TRP A 16 9.70 1.25 6.25
N THR A 17 8.83 0.44 6.87
CA THR A 17 7.51 0.90 7.32
C THR A 17 7.57 1.67 8.64
N ILE A 18 8.44 1.29 9.57
CA ILE A 18 8.53 1.93 10.90
C ILE A 18 8.78 3.44 10.80
N PRO A 19 9.78 3.95 10.04
CA PRO A 19 10.01 5.39 9.93
C PRO A 19 8.82 6.14 9.34
N PHE A 20 8.12 5.56 8.36
CA PHE A 20 6.95 6.18 7.74
C PHE A 20 5.73 6.17 8.66
N GLY A 21 5.54 5.10 9.44
CA GLY A 21 4.51 5.03 10.47
C GLY A 21 4.69 6.14 11.52
N VAL A 22 5.93 6.37 11.97
CA VAL A 22 6.26 7.49 12.86
C VAL A 22 6.02 8.82 12.15
N LEU A 23 6.56 9.00 10.94
CA LEU A 23 6.48 10.25 10.20
C LEU A 23 5.02 10.66 9.93
N VAL A 24 4.16 9.74 9.49
CA VAL A 24 2.75 10.05 9.21
C VAL A 24 1.96 10.34 10.49
N SER A 25 2.33 9.68 11.61
CA SER A 25 1.72 9.95 12.92
C SER A 25 2.08 11.33 13.46
N LEU A 26 3.31 11.80 13.20
CA LEU A 26 3.73 13.17 13.53
C LEU A 26 3.17 14.21 12.55
N ALA A 27 2.82 13.80 11.34
CA ALA A 27 2.29 14.66 10.27
C ALA A 27 0.81 15.08 10.46
N ILE A 28 0.22 14.92 11.65
CA ILE A 28 -1.19 15.27 11.92
C ILE A 28 -1.49 16.75 11.65
N ALA A 29 -0.53 17.65 11.89
CA ALA A 29 -0.70 19.08 11.63
C ALA A 29 -0.51 19.47 10.15
N LEU A 30 0.07 18.58 9.32
CA LEU A 30 0.32 18.87 7.91
C LEU A 30 -0.98 18.83 7.08
N PRO A 31 -1.06 19.54 5.95
CA PRO A 31 -2.18 19.42 5.03
C PRO A 31 -2.35 17.97 4.55
N ILE A 32 -3.59 17.57 4.29
CA ILE A 32 -3.91 16.19 3.87
C ILE A 32 -3.09 15.72 2.65
N ARG A 33 -2.81 16.63 1.71
CA ARG A 33 -1.99 16.35 0.52
C ARG A 33 -0.56 15.91 0.87
N ALA A 34 0.06 16.53 1.88
CA ALA A 34 1.40 16.18 2.31
C ALA A 34 1.41 14.78 2.98
N ARG A 35 0.38 14.47 3.77
CA ARG A 35 0.23 13.12 4.37
C ARG A 35 0.08 12.04 3.29
N TYR A 36 -0.74 12.30 2.27
CA TYR A 36 -0.87 11.39 1.12
C TYR A 36 0.44 11.23 0.36
N ALA A 37 1.24 12.29 0.19
CA ALA A 37 2.55 12.19 -0.46
C ALA A 37 3.52 11.29 0.30
N ILE A 38 3.55 11.39 1.65
CA ILE A 38 4.34 10.51 2.51
C ILE A 38 3.93 9.04 2.31
N ILE A 39 2.62 8.76 2.36
CA ILE A 39 2.09 7.41 2.17
C ILE A 39 2.36 6.89 0.75
N ALA A 40 2.23 7.75 -0.27
CA ALA A 40 2.54 7.38 -1.66
C ALA A 40 4.01 6.98 -1.83
N PHE A 41 4.93 7.70 -1.18
CA PHE A 41 6.35 7.35 -1.22
C PHE A 41 6.64 6.04 -0.48
N TRP A 42 6.04 5.83 0.69
CA TRP A 42 6.12 4.54 1.40
C TRP A 42 5.60 3.38 0.53
N ARG A 43 4.44 3.57 -0.12
CA ARG A 43 3.80 2.57 -1.00
C ARG A 43 4.75 2.13 -2.11
N VAL A 44 5.44 3.07 -2.77
CA VAL A 44 6.42 2.75 -3.81
C VAL A 44 7.48 1.80 -3.26
N GLY A 45 8.07 2.09 -2.09
CA GLY A 45 9.07 1.22 -1.47
C GLY A 45 8.53 -0.19 -1.16
N PHE A 46 7.33 -0.31 -0.60
CA PHE A 46 6.67 -1.59 -0.35
C PHE A 46 6.49 -2.40 -1.65
N MET A 47 6.04 -1.74 -2.72
CA MET A 47 5.83 -2.36 -4.03
C MET A 47 7.14 -2.81 -4.68
N LEU A 48 8.21 -2.03 -4.55
CA LEU A 48 9.55 -2.42 -5.03
C LEU A 48 10.08 -3.63 -4.26
N LEU A 49 9.94 -3.66 -2.93
CA LEU A 49 10.33 -4.82 -2.12
C LEU A 49 9.52 -6.07 -2.50
N SER A 50 8.20 -5.92 -2.72
CA SER A 50 7.35 -7.02 -3.16
C SER A 50 7.80 -7.58 -4.52
N ARG A 51 8.17 -6.69 -5.45
CA ARG A 51 8.63 -7.08 -6.79
C ARG A 51 10.00 -7.74 -6.79
N TYR A 52 10.99 -7.15 -6.12
CA TYR A 52 12.38 -7.60 -6.22
C TYR A 52 12.74 -8.66 -5.18
N VAL A 53 12.22 -8.56 -3.95
CA VAL A 53 12.52 -9.53 -2.89
C VAL A 53 11.60 -10.73 -3.00
N LEU A 54 10.27 -10.54 -3.10
CA LEU A 54 9.32 -11.66 -3.19
C LEU A 54 9.10 -12.15 -4.62
N GLY A 55 9.41 -11.34 -5.63
CA GLY A 55 9.17 -11.71 -7.03
C GLY A 55 7.72 -11.51 -7.48
N ILE A 56 6.90 -10.83 -6.67
CA ILE A 56 5.48 -10.61 -6.95
C ILE A 56 5.36 -9.56 -8.05
N ARG A 57 4.75 -9.95 -9.16
CA ARG A 57 4.43 -9.07 -10.29
C ARG A 57 2.93 -9.10 -10.51
N TYR A 58 2.34 -7.94 -10.70
CA TYR A 58 0.92 -7.80 -10.95
C TYR A 58 0.69 -7.12 -12.29
N ARG A 59 -0.50 -7.35 -12.84
CA ARG A 59 -1.00 -6.67 -14.03
C ARG A 59 -2.39 -6.14 -13.71
N VAL A 60 -2.67 -4.91 -14.13
CA VAL A 60 -4.02 -4.35 -14.11
C VAL A 60 -4.67 -4.65 -15.45
N ILE A 61 -5.82 -5.31 -15.42
CA ILE A 61 -6.64 -5.61 -16.60
C ILE A 61 -7.95 -4.84 -16.41
N GLY A 62 -8.44 -4.15 -17.45
CA GLY A 62 -9.65 -3.34 -17.36
C GLY A 62 -9.46 -2.01 -16.62
N ARG A 63 -8.28 -1.37 -16.76
CA ARG A 63 -7.99 -0.08 -16.10
C ARG A 63 -8.94 1.03 -16.60
N GLU A 64 -9.38 0.92 -17.84
CA GLU A 64 -10.38 1.77 -18.49
C GLU A 64 -11.76 1.71 -17.82
N ASN A 65 -12.05 0.67 -17.04
CA ASN A 65 -13.32 0.55 -16.31
C ASN A 65 -13.32 1.34 -14.98
N ILE A 66 -12.20 1.95 -14.60
CA ILE A 66 -12.13 2.76 -13.37
C ILE A 66 -12.88 4.07 -13.62
N PRO A 67 -14.00 4.32 -12.93
CA PRO A 67 -14.79 5.53 -13.14
C PRO A 67 -14.05 6.78 -12.63
N ALA A 68 -14.29 7.92 -13.29
CA ALA A 68 -13.78 9.21 -12.86
C ALA A 68 -14.55 9.81 -11.66
N SER A 69 -15.73 9.25 -11.35
CA SER A 69 -16.58 9.66 -10.23
C SER A 69 -16.24 8.91 -8.93
N PRO A 70 -16.50 9.51 -7.75
CA PRO A 70 -16.38 8.82 -6.47
C PRO A 70 -17.17 7.50 -6.49
N SER A 71 -16.51 6.42 -6.09
CA SER A 71 -17.05 5.06 -6.22
C SER A 71 -16.57 4.17 -5.07
N VAL A 72 -17.32 3.11 -4.78
CA VAL A 72 -16.93 2.09 -3.79
C VAL A 72 -16.21 0.95 -4.51
N VAL A 73 -14.97 0.68 -4.14
CA VAL A 73 -14.20 -0.46 -4.68
C VAL A 73 -14.43 -1.68 -3.80
N LEU A 74 -15.03 -2.72 -4.37
CA LEU A 74 -15.20 -4.02 -3.72
C LEU A 74 -14.11 -4.97 -4.20
N ALA A 75 -13.20 -5.34 -3.30
CA ALA A 75 -12.10 -6.25 -3.60
C ALA A 75 -12.09 -7.42 -2.60
N LYS A 76 -11.78 -8.62 -3.10
CA LYS A 76 -11.46 -9.74 -2.20
C LYS A 76 -10.17 -9.41 -1.46
N HIS A 77 -10.13 -9.70 -0.17
CA HIS A 77 -8.94 -9.52 0.65
C HIS A 77 -8.30 -10.89 0.92
N GLN A 78 -7.28 -11.26 0.15
CA GLN A 78 -6.60 -12.55 0.27
C GLN A 78 -5.19 -12.43 0.82
N SER A 79 -4.58 -11.25 0.75
CA SER A 79 -3.28 -11.00 1.37
C SER A 79 -3.10 -9.56 1.82
N ALA A 80 -2.02 -9.31 2.57
CA ALA A 80 -1.60 -7.97 2.96
C ALA A 80 -1.20 -7.11 1.75
N TRP A 81 -0.87 -7.72 0.60
CA TRP A 81 -0.45 -7.00 -0.59
C TRP A 81 -1.56 -6.10 -1.13
N GLU A 82 -2.82 -6.55 -1.11
CA GLU A 82 -3.97 -5.77 -1.62
C GLU A 82 -4.15 -4.45 -0.87
N THR A 83 -3.87 -4.41 0.43
CA THR A 83 -3.95 -3.19 1.26
C THR A 83 -3.07 -2.07 0.70
N VAL A 84 -1.93 -2.42 0.09
CA VAL A 84 -0.97 -1.46 -0.45
C VAL A 84 -1.12 -1.33 -1.97
N GLY A 85 -1.25 -2.44 -2.68
CA GLY A 85 -1.33 -2.50 -4.14
C GLY A 85 -2.57 -1.80 -4.70
N LEU A 86 -3.72 -1.85 -4.02
CA LEU A 86 -4.92 -1.15 -4.49
C LEU A 86 -4.72 0.38 -4.56
N GLN A 87 -3.91 0.94 -3.66
CA GLN A 87 -3.58 2.38 -3.66
C GLN A 87 -2.65 2.79 -4.83
N GLU A 88 -2.03 1.83 -5.52
CA GLU A 88 -1.25 2.06 -6.75
C GLU A 88 -2.16 2.00 -7.98
N VAL A 89 -3.22 1.19 -7.94
CA VAL A 89 -4.14 0.98 -9.07
C VAL A 89 -5.19 2.08 -9.15
N PHE A 90 -5.82 2.42 -8.02
CA PHE A 90 -6.95 3.34 -7.94
C PHE A 90 -6.50 4.76 -7.56
N PRO A 91 -7.33 5.79 -7.84
CA PRO A 91 -7.15 7.14 -7.31
C PRO A 91 -7.05 7.15 -5.76
N PRO A 92 -6.67 8.28 -5.13
CA PRO A 92 -6.64 8.39 -3.67
C PRO A 92 -7.91 7.81 -3.04
N LEU A 93 -7.72 6.78 -2.23
CA LEU A 93 -8.80 5.97 -1.65
C LEU A 93 -8.69 5.96 -0.13
N VAL A 94 -9.82 5.70 0.51
CA VAL A 94 -9.90 5.47 1.95
C VAL A 94 -10.46 4.07 2.16
N PHE A 95 -9.84 3.31 3.05
CA PHE A 95 -10.36 2.01 3.46
C PHE A 95 -11.45 2.20 4.50
N VAL A 96 -12.55 1.46 4.37
CA VAL A 96 -13.54 1.33 5.43
C VAL A 96 -13.04 0.24 6.37
N LEU A 97 -12.76 0.62 7.61
CA LEU A 97 -12.34 -0.30 8.66
C LEU A 97 -13.50 -0.60 9.60
N LYS A 98 -13.49 -1.81 10.16
CA LYS A 98 -14.38 -2.16 11.26
C LYS A 98 -14.03 -1.31 12.47
N LYS A 99 -15.03 -0.98 13.29
CA LYS A 99 -14.84 -0.18 14.50
C LYS A 99 -14.00 -0.92 15.55
N GLU A 100 -14.04 -2.25 15.52
CA GLU A 100 -13.32 -3.14 16.44
C GLU A 100 -11.85 -3.37 16.06
N LEU A 101 -11.39 -2.80 14.93
CA LEU A 101 -9.99 -2.76 14.51
C LEU A 101 -9.36 -1.42 14.89
#